data_AF-A2FY99-F1
#
_entry.id   AF-A2FY99-F1
#
_cell.length_a   1.000
_cell.length_b   1.000
_cell.length_c   1.000
_cell.angle_alpha   90.00
_cell.angle_beta   90.00
_cell.angle_gamma   90.00
#
_symmetry.space_group_name_H-M   'P 1'
#
loop_
_entity.id
_entity.type
_entity.pdbx_description
1 polymer ?
#
loop_
_entity_poly.entity_id
_entity_poly.type
_entity_poly.pdbx_seq_one_letter_code
_entity_poly.pdbx_strand_id
1 'polypeptide(L)' 'MQLCHDNTPLIRQRGDFCRNDKDGCQDNNLRHVGTNLIPNNIRAGRYNMKFIIYGDDHMPVSCKYAEVNYE' A
#
# COMPACT_ATOMS: atom_id res chain seq x y z
N MET A 1 -1.97 -0.96 1.96
CA MET A 1 -0.70 -0.27 2.21
C MET A 1 -0.58 0.06 3.69
N GLN A 2 0.63 -0.01 4.24
CA GLN A 2 0.95 0.35 5.62
C GLN A 2 2.25 1.17 5.64
N LEU A 3 2.25 2.34 6.25
CA LEU A 3 3.45 3.16 6.49
C LEU A 3 3.91 2.97 7.93
N CYS A 4 5.19 2.67 8.12
CA CYS A 4 5.81 2.48 9.43
C CYS A 4 7.00 3.44 9.63
N HIS A 5 7.21 3.88 10.86
CA HIS A 5 8.43 4.55 11.33
C HIS A 5 9.02 3.72 12.47
N ASP A 6 10.28 3.34 12.38
CA ASP A 6 10.93 2.46 13.39
C ASP A 6 10.09 1.22 13.75
N ASN A 7 9.55 0.55 12.73
CA ASN A 7 8.63 -0.60 12.83
C ASN A 7 7.27 -0.33 13.49
N THR A 8 6.98 0.91 13.90
CA THR A 8 5.68 1.32 14.42
C THR A 8 4.73 1.69 13.28
N PRO A 9 3.56 1.04 13.13
CA PRO A 9 2.58 1.40 12.10
C PRO A 9 1.95 2.76 12.40
N LEU A 10 2.03 3.69 11.45
CA LEU A 10 1.44 5.03 11.56
C LEU A 10 0.18 5.17 10.70
N ILE A 11 0.21 4.61 9.49
CA ILE A 11 -0.91 4.69 8.54
C ILE A 11 -1.18 3.29 8.04
N ARG A 12 -2.46 2.94 7.98
CA ARG A 12 -2.92 1.73 7.31
C ARG A 12 -4.08 2.08 6.39
N GLN A 13 -3.84 1.96 5.09
CA GLN A 13 -4.88 2.13 4.08
C GLN A 13 -5.21 0.78 3.45
N ARG A 14 -6.50 0.47 3.36
CA ARG A 14 -7.03 -0.68 2.62
C ARG A 14 -7.86 -0.14 1.45
N GLY A 15 -7.70 -0.75 0.30
CA GLY A 15 -8.48 -0.44 -0.90
C GLY A 15 -8.81 -1.74 -1.60
N ASP A 16 -10.00 -1.79 -2.20
CA ASP A 16 -10.43 -2.87 -3.07
C ASP A 16 -9.90 -2.56 -4.47
N PHE A 17 -8.95 -3.36 -4.97
CA PHE A 17 -8.33 -3.12 -6.27
C PHE A 17 -9.05 -3.84 -7.42
N CYS A 18 -9.61 -5.02 -7.14
CA CYS A 18 -10.31 -5.84 -8.12
C CYS A 18 -11.62 -6.30 -7.53
N ARG A 19 -12.69 -5.56 -7.79
CA ARG A 19 -14.05 -5.94 -7.43
C ARG A 19 -14.95 -5.52 -8.57
N ASN A 20 -15.58 -6.49 -9.22
CA ASN A 20 -16.59 -6.29 -10.28
C ASN A 20 -16.16 -5.26 -11.33
N ASP A 21 -15.30 -5.68 -12.27
CA ASP A 21 -14.97 -4.92 -13.50
C ASP A 21 -14.30 -3.54 -13.29
N LYS A 22 -13.67 -3.30 -12.13
CA LYS A 22 -12.80 -2.13 -11.93
C LYS A 22 -11.43 -2.35 -12.55
N ASP A 23 -10.88 -1.27 -13.12
CA ASP A 23 -9.71 -1.10 -14.01
C ASP A 23 -8.39 -1.83 -13.65
N GLY A 24 -8.31 -2.57 -12.54
CA GLY A 24 -7.07 -3.13 -12.01
C GLY A 24 -6.77 -4.59 -12.36
N CYS A 25 -7.72 -5.36 -12.90
CA CYS A 25 -7.59 -6.81 -13.09
C CYS A 25 -7.76 -7.26 -14.54
N GLN A 26 -7.05 -6.63 -15.47
CA GLN A 26 -6.88 -7.19 -16.82
C GLN A 26 -5.58 -8.02 -16.89
N ASP A 27 -5.68 -9.19 -17.51
CA ASP A 27 -4.55 -10.05 -17.89
C ASP A 27 -3.58 -10.46 -16.76
N ASN A 28 -4.10 -10.80 -15.58
CA ASN A 28 -3.31 -11.19 -14.40
C ASN A 28 -2.31 -10.11 -13.91
N ASN A 29 -2.41 -8.88 -14.40
CA ASN A 29 -1.52 -7.79 -14.05
C ASN A 29 -2.25 -6.77 -13.16
N LEU A 30 -1.83 -6.68 -11.91
CA LEU A 30 -2.29 -5.60 -11.03
C LEU A 30 -1.46 -4.34 -11.30
N ARG A 31 -1.99 -3.41 -12.10
CA ARG A 31 -1.38 -2.08 -12.29
C ARG A 31 -2.24 -1.01 -11.63
N HIS A 32 -1.91 -0.67 -10.38
CA HIS A 32 -2.53 0.45 -9.69
C HIS A 32 -1.57 1.64 -9.65
N VAL A 33 -1.91 2.71 -10.36
CA VAL A 33 -1.24 4.01 -10.25
C VAL A 33 -2.19 4.92 -9.47
N GLY A 34 -1.89 5.13 -8.20
CA GLY A 34 -2.70 5.97 -7.31
C GLY A 34 -1.81 6.79 -6.38
N THR A 35 -2.25 8.00 -6.08
CA THR A 35 -1.58 8.86 -5.09
C THR A 35 -2.07 8.46 -3.71
N ASN A 36 -1.18 7.91 -2.88
CA ASN A 36 -1.48 7.71 -1.47
C ASN A 36 -1.14 8.99 -0.72
N LEU A 37 -2.14 9.63 -0.11
CA LEU A 37 -1.93 10.83 0.69
C LEU A 37 -1.28 10.44 2.02
N ILE A 38 -0.08 10.96 2.25
CA ILE A 38 0.62 10.88 3.53
C ILE A 38 0.17 12.09 4.36
N PRO A 39 -0.34 11.93 5.59
CA PRO A 39 -0.74 13.05 6.45
C PRO A 39 0.43 13.97 6.75
N ASN A 40 0.22 15.29 6.63
CA ASN A 40 1.25 16.30 6.85
C ASN A 40 1.79 16.38 8.30
N ASN A 41 1.17 15.67 9.24
CA ASN A 41 1.53 15.71 10.67
C ASN A 41 2.55 14.61 11.06
N ILE A 42 3.15 13.93 10.08
CA ILE A 42 4.23 12.98 10.36
C ILE A 42 5.58 13.71 10.43
N ARG A 43 6.46 13.25 11.31
CA ARG A 43 7.79 13.84 11.50
C ARG A 43 8.64 13.66 10.23
N ALA A 44 9.54 14.59 9.92
CA ALA A 44 10.56 14.33 8.90
C ALA A 44 11.41 13.10 9.29
N GLY A 45 11.70 12.23 8.33
CA GLY A 45 12.47 11.01 8.59
C GLY A 45 12.31 9.92 7.55
N ARG A 46 12.90 8.76 7.85
CA ARG A 46 12.81 7.56 7.02
C ARG A 46 11.60 6.72 7.43
N TYR A 47 10.86 6.25 6.44
CA TYR A 47 9.67 5.46 6.62
C TYR A 47 9.73 4.19 5.78
N ASN A 48 9.21 3.10 6.33
CA ASN A 48 9.04 1.84 5.64
C ASN A 48 7.58 1.70 5.18
N MET A 49 7.36 1.68 3.87
CA MET A 49 6.07 1.32 3.28
C MET A 49 6.01 -0.17 3.00
N LYS A 50 4.93 -0.80 3.46
CA LYS A 50 4.58 -2.18 3.16
C LYS A 50 3.29 -2.23 2.33
N PHE A 51 3.37 -2.86 1.17
CA PHE A 51 2.23 -3.17 0.32
C PHE A 51 1.94 -4.66 0.42
N ILE A 52 0.73 -5.00 0.84
CA ILE A 52 0.25 -6.38 0.84
C ILE A 52 -0.99 -6.41 -0.03
N ILE A 53 -0.99 -7.29 -1.02
CA ILE A 53 -2.15 -7.58 -1.87
C ILE A 53 -2.71 -8.90 -1.36
N TYR A 54 -4.02 -8.92 -1.12
CA TYR A 54 -4.76 -10.09 -0.69
C TYR A 54 -5.63 -10.58 -1.85
N GLY A 55 -5.71 -11.90 -2.01
CA GLY A 55 -6.71 -12.53 -2.87
C GLY A 55 -8.09 -12.52 -2.23
N ASP A 56 -9.09 -13.01 -2.96
CA ASP A 56 -10.49 -13.08 -2.48
C ASP A 56 -10.64 -13.96 -1.23
N ASP A 57 -9.79 -14.98 -1.10
CA ASP A 57 -9.67 -15.86 0.06
C ASP A 57 -9.00 -15.19 1.28
N HIS A 58 -8.67 -13.89 1.17
CA HIS A 58 -7.95 -13.11 2.16
C HIS A 58 -6.53 -13.65 2.46
N MET A 59 -5.98 -14.49 1.58
CA MET A 59 -4.59 -14.92 1.65
C MET A 59 -3.69 -13.88 0.96
N PRO A 60 -2.50 -13.60 1.51
CA PRO A 60 -1.58 -12.65 0.91
C PRO A 60 -1.00 -13.23 -0.39
N VAL A 61 -1.33 -12.63 -1.53
CA VAL A 61 -0.81 -13.02 -2.84
C VAL A 61 0.50 -12.30 -3.19
N SER A 62 0.76 -11.15 -2.58
CA SER A 62 2.01 -10.42 -2.79
C SER A 62 2.35 -9.51 -1.62
N CYS A 63 3.64 -9.34 -1.37
CA CYS A 63 4.17 -8.40 -0.39
C CYS A 63 5.36 -7.63 -0.99
N LYS A 64 5.31 -6.31 -0.95
CA LYS A 64 6.38 -5.42 -1.41
C LYS A 64 6.72 -4.39 -0.34
N TYR A 65 7.98 -3.98 -0.33
CA TYR A 65 8.50 -2.97 0.58
C TYR A 65 9.13 -1.84 -0.20
N ALA A 66 8.97 -0.62 0.29
CA ALA A 66 9.63 0.56 -0.23
C ALA A 66 10.05 1.45 0.94
N GLU A 67 11.24 2.01 0.88
CA GLU A 67 11.67 3.07 1.79
C GLU A 67 11.25 4.42 1.21
N VAL A 68 10.75 5.30 2.07
CA VAL A 68 10.39 6.68 1.73
C VAL A 68 11.09 7.60 2.69
N ASN A 69 11.79 8.60 2.14
CA ASN A 69 12.29 9.73 2.91
C ASN A 69 11.27 10.85 2.79
N TYR A 70 10.78 11.32 3.94
CA TYR A 70 9.92 12.48 4.03
C TYR A 70 10.72 13.62 4.66
N GLU A 71 10.88 14.72 3.92
CA GLU A 71 11.62 15.92 4.31
C GLU A 71 10.69 16.98 4.93
#